data_AF-A0A941QL35-F1
#
_entry.id   AF-A0A941QL35-F1
#
_cell.length_a   1.000
_cell.length_b   1.000
_cell.length_c   1.000
_cell.angle_alpha   90.00
_cell.angle_beta   90.00
_cell.angle_gamma   90.00
#
_symmetry.space_group_name_H-M   'P 1'
#
loop_
_entity.id
_entity.type
_entity.pdbx_description
1 polymer ?
#
loop_
_entity_poly.entity_id
_entity_poly.type
_entity_poly.pdbx_seq_one_letter_code
_entity_poly.pdbx_strand_id
1 'polypeptide(L)'
;MKMTTQLVLTTAMLALAAPVVVADLAGTGAAHAKSDNANGGNSGGNSGGNGNSGDRGNSGDRGNSGDRGNSGSNGKSDSARGNGGERPLAASLKSLNSLKRNMNGIMNSSDPKMVPVKAYLGAVAEAEEAADALDAARAAYAGSYADLADEAESLGLSDTPETWAAEIAEMRSTLDANPVAEGEAGYDAYQAQLSDLAEAEAALQDALADKAVLDQAEITSAEAEAAISDEALREALVAAHNATGNAPITTADVTPEMLTYARSQLQL
;
A
#
# COMPACT_ATOMS: atom_id res chain seq x y z
N MET A 1 4.57 37.48 -23.19
CA MET A 1 4.21 37.01 -21.84
C MET A 1 4.02 35.50 -21.92
N LYS A 2 5.00 34.73 -21.47
CA LYS A 2 4.90 33.25 -21.40
C LYS A 2 4.43 32.91 -20.00
N MET A 3 3.28 32.23 -19.89
CA MET A 3 2.75 31.76 -18.62
C MET A 3 3.53 30.51 -18.20
N THR A 4 4.34 30.65 -17.15
CA THR A 4 4.95 29.55 -16.41
C THR A 4 3.89 28.94 -15.51
N THR A 5 3.40 27.76 -15.90
CA THR A 5 2.48 26.95 -15.10
C THR A 5 3.25 26.37 -13.92
N GLN A 6 2.99 26.90 -12.72
CA GLN A 6 3.48 26.33 -11.47
C GLN A 6 2.77 25.02 -11.18
N LEU A 7 3.46 23.90 -11.37
CA LEU A 7 3.09 22.63 -10.78
C LEU A 7 3.56 22.66 -9.31
N VAL A 8 2.63 22.82 -8.38
CA VAL A 8 2.92 22.70 -6.95
C VAL A 8 3.02 21.20 -6.66
N LEU A 9 4.24 20.67 -6.70
CA LEU A 9 4.57 19.34 -6.23
C LEU A 9 4.63 19.41 -4.70
N THR A 10 3.67 18.79 -4.02
CA THR A 10 3.64 18.69 -2.56
C THR A 10 4.71 17.67 -2.13
N THR A 11 5.94 18.15 -2.02
CA THR A 11 7.09 17.39 -1.52
C THR A 11 6.86 17.05 -0.05
N ALA A 12 6.45 15.81 0.24
CA ALA A 12 6.50 15.27 1.59
C ALA A 12 7.98 15.06 1.94
N MET A 13 8.54 15.95 2.77
CA MET A 13 9.88 15.79 3.32
C MET A 13 9.92 14.55 4.22
N LEU A 14 10.42 13.43 3.69
CA LEU A 14 10.88 12.32 4.50
C LEU A 14 12.39 12.47 4.72
N ALA A 15 12.75 13.19 5.79
CA ALA A 15 14.12 13.28 6.26
C ALA A 15 14.52 11.95 6.91
N LEU A 16 15.10 11.04 6.13
CA LEU A 16 15.82 9.89 6.66
C LEU A 16 17.31 10.03 6.32
N ALA A 17 18.06 10.60 7.25
CA ALA A 17 19.52 10.57 7.24
C ALA A 17 19.97 9.13 7.55
N ALA A 18 20.10 8.31 6.52
CA ALA A 18 20.79 7.02 6.58
C ALA A 18 22.03 7.08 5.67
N PRO A 19 23.15 6.44 6.05
CA PRO A 19 24.30 6.33 5.16
C PRO A 19 23.89 5.56 3.91
N VAL A 20 23.96 6.22 2.75
CA VAL A 20 23.75 5.61 1.44
C VAL A 20 24.89 4.61 1.22
N VAL A 21 24.56 3.32 1.30
CA VAL A 21 25.46 2.24 0.89
C VAL A 21 25.39 2.17 -0.63
N VAL A 22 26.48 2.55 -1.31
CA VAL A 22 26.60 2.74 -2.77
C VAL A 22 26.73 1.40 -3.52
N ALA A 23 25.93 0.39 -3.16
CA ALA A 23 26.16 -0.98 -3.63
C ALA A 23 25.30 -1.43 -4.82
N ASP A 24 24.41 -0.60 -5.38
CA ASP A 24 23.48 -1.08 -6.42
C ASP A 24 23.11 0.02 -7.44
N LEU A 25 24.14 0.58 -8.10
CA LEU A 25 23.98 1.61 -9.12
C LEU A 25 23.57 1.04 -10.49
N ALA A 26 23.76 -0.28 -10.72
CA ALA A 26 23.31 -0.96 -11.92
C ALA A 26 22.26 -2.00 -11.54
N GLY A 27 21.00 -1.66 -11.80
CA GLY A 27 19.87 -2.49 -11.43
C GLY A 27 20.05 -3.96 -11.82
N THR A 28 20.21 -4.81 -10.80
CA THR A 28 19.85 -6.22 -10.89
C THR A 28 18.57 -6.42 -10.07
N GLY A 29 17.44 -6.39 -10.78
CA GLY A 29 16.19 -6.86 -10.21
C GLY A 29 16.26 -8.34 -9.81
N ALA A 30 15.59 -8.65 -8.70
CA ALA A 30 15.23 -9.98 -8.18
C ALA A 30 16.37 -10.80 -7.53
N ALA A 31 16.21 -11.51 -6.41
CA ALA A 31 15.13 -11.69 -5.43
C ALA A 31 15.69 -12.62 -4.34
N HIS A 32 15.30 -12.44 -3.06
CA HIS A 32 14.88 -13.49 -2.12
C HIS A 32 14.91 -12.98 -0.66
N ALA A 33 13.84 -12.32 -0.23
CA ALA A 33 13.46 -12.36 1.17
C ALA A 33 12.74 -13.69 1.42
N LYS A 34 13.47 -14.66 1.95
CA LYS A 34 12.95 -15.93 2.44
C LYS A 34 12.27 -15.68 3.80
N SER A 35 10.94 -15.52 3.83
CA SER A 35 10.18 -15.57 5.08
C SER A 35 9.83 -17.01 5.41
N ASP A 36 10.74 -17.71 6.10
CA ASP A 36 10.42 -18.97 6.75
C ASP A 36 9.50 -18.69 7.95
N ASN A 37 8.23 -19.06 7.78
CA ASN A 37 7.43 -19.80 8.77
C ASN A 37 7.17 -19.14 10.15
N ALA A 38 6.17 -18.25 10.23
CA ALA A 38 5.47 -17.97 11.50
C ALA A 38 4.15 -18.74 11.54
N ASN A 39 4.25 -19.99 12.00
CA ASN A 39 3.11 -20.86 12.25
C ASN A 39 2.41 -20.44 13.56
N GLY A 40 1.07 -20.52 13.55
CA GLY A 40 0.18 -19.91 14.53
C GLY A 40 0.28 -20.39 15.98
N GLY A 41 -0.29 -19.57 16.87
CA GLY A 41 -0.51 -19.87 18.28
C GLY A 41 -1.73 -19.12 18.80
N ASN A 42 -2.90 -19.75 18.65
CA ASN A 42 -4.17 -19.36 19.28
C ASN A 42 -4.24 -19.88 20.72
N SER A 43 -4.48 -18.99 21.68
CA SER A 43 -4.94 -19.28 23.05
C SER A 43 -5.41 -17.95 23.64
N GLY A 44 -6.70 -17.70 23.89
CA GLY A 44 -7.60 -18.49 24.72
C GLY A 44 -7.71 -17.79 26.08
N GLY A 45 -8.79 -17.06 26.33
CA GLY A 45 -8.96 -16.32 27.58
C GLY A 45 -10.26 -15.52 27.67
N ASN A 46 -11.37 -16.23 27.91
CA ASN A 46 -12.66 -15.67 28.33
C ASN A 46 -12.55 -15.19 29.79
N SER A 47 -13.08 -14.00 30.10
CA SER A 47 -13.35 -13.57 31.48
C SER A 47 -14.43 -12.52 31.49
N GLY A 48 -15.64 -12.96 31.83
CA GLY A 48 -16.80 -12.11 32.08
C GLY A 48 -16.64 -11.23 33.32
N GLY A 49 -17.36 -10.12 33.31
CA GLY A 49 -17.44 -9.19 34.42
C GLY A 49 -18.79 -8.48 34.43
N ASN A 50 -19.63 -8.93 35.36
CA ASN A 50 -20.82 -8.32 35.96
C ASN A 50 -21.25 -6.91 35.55
N GLY A 51 -22.54 -6.79 35.23
CA GLY A 51 -23.34 -5.57 35.38
C GLY A 51 -24.75 -5.93 35.81
N ASN A 52 -24.98 -6.06 37.11
CA ASN A 52 -26.30 -6.23 37.73
C ASN A 52 -26.86 -4.87 38.15
N SER A 53 -28.19 -4.80 38.22
CA SER A 53 -29.04 -3.82 38.93
C SER A 53 -29.65 -2.71 38.08
N GLY A 54 -30.96 -2.82 37.90
CA GLY A 54 -31.83 -1.82 37.31
C GLY A 54 -33.29 -2.18 37.52
N ASP A 55 -33.69 -2.45 38.76
CA ASP A 55 -35.09 -2.50 39.19
C ASP A 55 -35.77 -1.15 38.94
N ARG A 56 -36.94 -1.18 38.29
CA ARG A 56 -38.17 -0.37 38.53
C ARG A 56 -39.06 -0.42 37.29
N GLY A 57 -40.29 -0.94 37.42
CA GLY A 57 -41.25 -0.76 36.33
C GLY A 57 -42.57 -1.51 36.36
N ASN A 58 -43.28 -1.44 37.48
CA ASN A 58 -44.74 -1.35 37.57
C ASN A 58 -45.65 -2.46 36.98
N SER A 59 -46.37 -3.07 37.91
CA SER A 59 -47.55 -3.90 37.82
C SER A 59 -48.61 -3.38 36.85
N GLY A 60 -49.16 -4.29 36.05
CA GLY A 60 -50.26 -4.04 35.13
C GLY A 60 -51.01 -5.33 34.80
N ASP A 61 -51.58 -5.97 35.82
CA ASP A 61 -52.59 -7.02 35.64
C ASP A 61 -53.81 -6.46 34.91
N ARG A 62 -53.97 -6.86 33.64
CA ARG A 62 -55.28 -6.97 32.98
C ARG A 62 -55.28 -8.18 32.06
N GLY A 63 -55.86 -9.26 32.57
CA GLY A 63 -56.26 -10.40 31.76
C GLY A 63 -57.29 -9.99 30.71
N ASN A 64 -57.13 -10.57 29.52
CA ASN A 64 -58.25 -10.85 28.64
C ASN A 64 -57.95 -12.14 27.88
N SER A 65 -58.56 -13.22 28.34
CA SER A 65 -58.68 -14.48 27.65
C SER A 65 -59.65 -14.31 26.49
N GLY A 66 -59.13 -14.44 25.28
CA GLY A 66 -59.91 -14.46 24.04
C GLY A 66 -59.28 -15.46 23.08
N ASP A 67 -59.77 -16.69 23.13
CA ASP A 67 -59.54 -17.72 22.12
C ASP A 67 -59.82 -17.18 20.71
N ARG A 68 -58.85 -17.36 19.80
CA ARG A 68 -58.97 -17.72 18.36
C ARG A 68 -57.66 -17.42 17.65
N GLY A 69 -56.85 -18.46 17.44
CA GLY A 69 -55.58 -18.36 16.74
C GLY A 69 -55.27 -19.63 15.96
N ASN A 70 -55.96 -19.79 14.83
CA ASN A 70 -55.59 -20.52 13.62
C ASN A 70 -54.25 -21.30 13.68
N SER A 71 -54.29 -22.62 13.75
CA SER A 71 -53.14 -23.50 13.52
C SER A 71 -52.77 -23.45 12.04
N GLY A 72 -51.92 -22.49 11.69
CA GLY A 72 -51.45 -22.26 10.33
C GLY A 72 -50.06 -21.64 10.34
N SER A 73 -49.09 -22.49 10.02
CA SER A 73 -47.78 -22.17 9.46
C SER A 73 -46.62 -21.87 10.40
N ASN A 74 -45.55 -22.60 10.07
CA ASN A 74 -44.14 -22.27 10.17
C ASN A 74 -43.52 -22.43 11.55
N GLY A 75 -43.14 -23.70 11.79
CA GLY A 75 -42.08 -24.06 12.71
C GLY A 75 -40.87 -23.15 12.50
N LYS A 76 -40.59 -22.34 13.53
CA LYS A 76 -39.24 -21.88 13.79
C LYS A 76 -38.44 -23.11 14.17
N SER A 77 -37.89 -23.78 13.17
CA SER A 77 -36.73 -24.63 13.40
C SER A 77 -35.60 -23.69 13.79
N ASP A 78 -35.43 -23.52 15.09
CA ASP A 78 -34.12 -23.30 15.70
C ASP A 78 -33.24 -24.50 15.35
N SER A 79 -32.80 -24.56 14.10
CA SER A 79 -31.73 -25.47 13.71
C SER A 79 -30.43 -24.73 13.90
N ALA A 80 -29.91 -24.86 15.12
CA ALA A 80 -28.50 -25.13 15.32
C ALA A 80 -28.00 -26.06 14.19
N ARG A 81 -27.33 -25.46 13.21
CA ARG A 81 -26.51 -26.10 12.19
C ARG A 81 -25.33 -25.15 12.06
N GLY A 82 -24.15 -25.51 12.55
CA GLY A 82 -23.45 -26.69 12.06
C GLY A 82 -22.47 -26.17 11.02
N ASN A 83 -21.24 -26.03 11.46
CA ASN A 83 -20.02 -25.84 10.67
C ASN A 83 -20.12 -26.59 9.31
N GLY A 84 -19.95 -25.89 8.18
CA GLY A 84 -19.67 -26.51 6.88
C GLY A 84 -20.79 -26.59 5.82
N GLY A 85 -21.91 -25.89 5.97
CA GLY A 85 -22.94 -25.81 4.92
C GLY A 85 -22.93 -24.47 4.22
N GLU A 86 -22.42 -24.42 2.98
CA GLU A 86 -22.47 -23.23 2.11
C GLU A 86 -23.87 -22.61 2.15
N ARG A 87 -23.98 -21.37 2.61
CA ARG A 87 -25.25 -20.64 2.58
C ARG A 87 -25.64 -20.50 1.10
N PRO A 88 -26.91 -20.73 0.73
CA PRO A 88 -27.31 -20.60 -0.67
C PRO A 88 -26.97 -19.20 -1.16
N LEU A 89 -26.26 -19.12 -2.29
CA LEU A 89 -25.67 -17.89 -2.84
C LEU A 89 -26.63 -16.69 -2.80
N ALA A 90 -27.92 -16.91 -3.06
CA ALA A 90 -28.97 -15.88 -2.99
C ALA A 90 -29.10 -15.20 -1.61
N ALA A 91 -28.95 -15.95 -0.51
CA ALA A 91 -28.98 -15.41 0.85
C ALA A 91 -27.71 -14.60 1.15
N SER A 92 -26.55 -15.08 0.68
CA SER A 92 -25.26 -14.38 0.82
C SER A 92 -25.24 -13.07 0.01
N LEU A 93 -25.69 -13.10 -1.24
CA LEU A 93 -25.84 -11.91 -2.10
C LEU A 93 -26.86 -10.90 -1.56
N LYS A 94 -27.92 -11.37 -0.89
CA LYS A 94 -28.87 -10.47 -0.20
C LYS A 94 -28.20 -9.66 0.90
N SER A 95 -27.23 -10.23 1.60
CA SER A 95 -26.47 -9.49 2.62
C SER A 95 -25.58 -8.40 2.02
N LEU A 96 -25.15 -8.56 0.77
CA LEU A 96 -24.35 -7.62 -0.03
C LEU A 96 -25.21 -6.62 -0.82
N ASN A 97 -26.52 -6.55 -0.60
CA ASN A 97 -27.40 -5.61 -1.30
C ASN A 97 -27.01 -4.14 -1.06
N SER A 98 -26.37 -3.83 0.09
CA SER A 98 -25.83 -2.49 0.37
C SER A 98 -24.75 -2.03 -0.62
N LEU A 99 -24.06 -2.95 -1.29
CA LEU A 99 -23.08 -2.63 -2.33
C LEU A 99 -23.73 -2.12 -3.62
N LYS A 100 -25.04 -2.34 -3.83
CA LYS A 100 -25.76 -1.83 -5.01
C LYS A 100 -25.96 -0.31 -5.00
N ARG A 101 -25.55 0.37 -3.92
CA ARG A 101 -25.55 1.83 -3.85
C ARG A 101 -24.53 2.38 -4.84
N ASN A 102 -24.76 3.56 -5.38
CA ASN A 102 -23.74 4.23 -6.19
C ASN A 102 -22.51 4.57 -5.33
N MET A 103 -21.34 4.77 -5.95
CA MET A 103 -20.08 5.03 -5.26
C MET A 103 -20.18 6.20 -4.25
N ASN A 104 -20.83 7.31 -4.65
CA ASN A 104 -21.09 8.43 -3.75
C ASN A 104 -21.91 8.03 -2.52
N GLY A 105 -22.90 7.15 -2.68
CA GLY A 105 -23.71 6.62 -1.60
C GLY A 105 -22.95 5.63 -0.71
N ILE A 106 -21.96 4.92 -1.25
CA ILE A 106 -21.04 4.07 -0.49
C ILE A 106 -20.16 4.96 0.40
N MET A 107 -19.44 5.92 -0.19
CA MET A 107 -18.47 6.78 0.51
C MET A 107 -19.10 7.66 1.58
N ASN A 108 -20.31 8.17 1.33
CA ASN A 108 -21.03 9.03 2.29
C ASN A 108 -21.94 8.26 3.26
N SER A 109 -21.97 6.92 3.20
CA SER A 109 -22.82 6.12 4.09
C SER A 109 -22.28 6.11 5.53
N SER A 110 -23.18 6.33 6.50
CA SER A 110 -22.94 6.12 7.93
C SER A 110 -23.23 4.68 8.40
N ASP A 111 -23.70 3.81 7.50
CA ASP A 111 -23.95 2.39 7.80
C ASP A 111 -22.65 1.67 8.20
N PRO A 112 -22.57 1.04 9.39
CA PRO A 112 -21.39 0.32 9.85
C PRO A 112 -20.88 -0.74 8.86
N LYS A 113 -21.76 -1.34 8.05
CA LYS A 113 -21.38 -2.30 7.00
C LYS A 113 -20.45 -1.71 5.96
N MET A 114 -20.55 -0.41 5.73
CA MET A 114 -19.82 0.26 4.65
C MET A 114 -18.45 0.76 5.12
N VAL A 115 -18.17 0.79 6.42
CA VAL A 115 -16.87 1.23 6.95
C VAL A 115 -15.70 0.43 6.36
N PRO A 116 -15.66 -0.91 6.45
CA PRO A 116 -14.54 -1.68 5.88
C PRO A 116 -14.50 -1.63 4.35
N VAL A 117 -15.66 -1.53 3.68
CA VAL A 117 -15.72 -1.38 2.21
C VAL A 117 -15.16 -0.03 1.77
N LYS A 118 -15.45 1.05 2.50
CA LYS A 118 -14.86 2.38 2.25
C LYS A 118 -13.35 2.39 2.49
N ALA A 119 -12.89 1.70 3.54
CA ALA A 119 -11.46 1.55 3.81
C ALA A 119 -10.76 0.84 2.64
N TYR A 120 -11.34 -0.25 2.13
CA TYR A 120 -10.83 -0.94 0.95
C TYR A 120 -10.83 -0.03 -0.29
N LEU A 121 -11.90 0.72 -0.56
CA LEU A 121 -11.93 1.68 -1.67
C LEU A 121 -10.92 2.83 -1.51
N GLY A 122 -10.63 3.25 -0.27
CA GLY A 122 -9.54 4.16 0.04
C GLY A 122 -8.18 3.57 -0.35
N ALA A 123 -7.94 2.31 0.03
CA ALA A 123 -6.73 1.58 -0.36
C ALA A 123 -6.60 1.42 -1.89
N VAL A 124 -7.72 1.29 -2.63
CA VAL A 124 -7.71 1.29 -4.10
C VAL A 124 -7.19 2.62 -4.66
N ALA A 125 -7.67 3.74 -4.14
CA ALA A 125 -7.17 5.05 -4.55
C ALA A 125 -5.69 5.26 -4.16
N GLU A 126 -5.29 4.81 -2.97
CA GLU A 126 -3.89 4.84 -2.51
C GLU A 126 -2.98 3.97 -3.40
N ALA A 127 -3.46 2.83 -3.89
CA ALA A 127 -2.72 1.97 -4.82
C ALA A 127 -2.54 2.60 -6.20
N GLU A 128 -3.55 3.30 -6.72
CA GLU A 128 -3.42 4.09 -7.96
C GLU A 128 -2.37 5.21 -7.79
N GLU A 129 -2.43 5.96 -6.68
CA GLU A 129 -1.45 7.01 -6.37
C GLU A 129 -0.04 6.44 -6.21
N ALA A 130 0.11 5.28 -5.55
CA ALA A 130 1.40 4.62 -5.39
C ALA A 130 1.97 4.12 -6.74
N ALA A 131 1.11 3.65 -7.66
CA ALA A 131 1.54 3.26 -9.00
C ALA A 131 2.03 4.48 -9.81
N ASP A 132 1.29 5.58 -9.78
CA ASP A 132 1.71 6.84 -10.42
C ASP A 132 3.03 7.37 -9.84
N ALA A 133 3.20 7.30 -8.51
CA ALA A 133 4.43 7.69 -7.83
C ALA A 133 5.62 6.81 -8.21
N LEU A 134 5.40 5.49 -8.35
CA LEU A 134 6.41 4.56 -8.81
C LEU A 134 6.85 4.85 -10.25
N ASP A 135 5.91 5.12 -11.16
CA ASP A 135 6.24 5.48 -12.53
C ASP A 135 6.99 6.82 -12.61
N ALA A 136 6.63 7.80 -11.79
CA ALA A 136 7.36 9.05 -11.66
C ALA A 136 8.80 8.84 -11.14
N ALA A 137 8.97 8.00 -10.10
CA ALA A 137 10.28 7.69 -9.53
C ALA A 137 11.19 6.94 -10.53
N ARG A 138 10.62 6.01 -11.31
CA ARG A 138 11.34 5.33 -12.41
C ARG A 138 11.82 6.32 -13.47
N ALA A 139 10.96 7.26 -13.86
CA ALA A 139 11.32 8.27 -14.85
C ALA A 139 12.40 9.23 -14.34
N ALA A 140 12.33 9.63 -13.06
CA ALA A 140 13.36 10.47 -12.43
C ALA A 140 14.72 9.75 -12.40
N TYR A 141 14.76 8.53 -11.87
CA TYR A 141 15.99 7.74 -11.82
C TYR A 141 16.57 7.46 -13.22
N ALA A 142 15.73 7.16 -14.22
CA ALA A 142 16.20 6.98 -15.58
C ALA A 142 16.83 8.27 -16.17
N GLY A 143 16.31 9.44 -15.79
CA GLY A 143 16.88 10.73 -16.18
C GLY A 143 18.24 10.98 -15.53
N SER A 144 18.32 10.94 -14.20
CA SER A 144 19.57 11.18 -13.48
C SER A 144 20.65 10.12 -13.77
N TYR A 145 20.25 8.88 -14.03
CA TYR A 145 21.17 7.85 -14.49
C TYR A 145 21.73 8.11 -15.89
N ALA A 146 20.91 8.65 -16.81
CA ALA A 146 21.40 9.04 -18.14
C ALA A 146 22.38 10.21 -18.06
N ASP A 147 22.08 11.22 -17.23
CA ASP A 147 23.01 12.33 -16.97
C ASP A 147 24.33 11.82 -16.40
N LEU A 148 24.30 10.90 -15.42
CA LEU A 148 25.50 10.27 -14.89
C LEU A 148 26.27 9.46 -15.95
N ALA A 149 25.57 8.78 -16.85
CA ALA A 149 26.21 8.02 -17.92
C ALA A 149 26.96 8.92 -18.92
N ASP A 150 26.39 10.07 -19.25
CA ASP A 150 27.03 11.08 -20.09
C ASP A 150 28.30 11.64 -19.42
N GLU A 151 28.25 11.91 -18.11
CA GLU A 151 29.42 12.35 -17.34
C GLU A 151 30.49 11.26 -17.23
N ALA A 152 30.07 10.00 -17.04
CA ALA A 152 30.98 8.86 -17.01
C ALA A 152 31.72 8.68 -18.35
N GLU A 153 31.04 8.85 -19.48
CA GLU A 153 31.65 8.85 -20.81
C GLU A 153 32.64 10.02 -20.98
N SER A 154 32.24 11.23 -20.55
CA SER A 154 33.08 12.44 -20.59
C SER A 154 34.40 12.26 -19.83
N LEU A 155 34.34 11.66 -18.64
CA LEU A 155 35.51 11.35 -17.81
C LEU A 155 36.30 10.13 -18.29
N GLY A 156 35.79 9.37 -19.26
CA GLY A 156 36.40 8.14 -19.76
C GLY A 156 36.43 7.03 -18.69
N LEU A 157 35.39 6.95 -17.86
CA LEU A 157 35.20 5.85 -16.92
C LEU A 157 34.95 4.54 -17.66
N SER A 158 35.03 3.42 -16.95
CA SER A 158 34.76 2.12 -17.54
C SER A 158 33.29 1.98 -18.01
N ASP A 159 33.02 1.05 -18.93
CA ASP A 159 31.66 0.74 -19.38
C ASP A 159 30.83 -0.04 -18.34
N THR A 160 31.30 -0.12 -17.08
CA THR A 160 30.67 -0.90 -16.00
C THR A 160 30.08 0.06 -14.97
N PRO A 161 28.76 0.35 -15.02
CA PRO A 161 28.16 1.38 -14.15
C PRO A 161 28.32 1.11 -12.66
N GLU A 162 28.42 -0.17 -12.27
CA GLU A 162 28.66 -0.60 -10.89
C GLU A 162 29.98 -0.07 -10.32
N THR A 163 30.97 0.26 -11.17
CA THR A 163 32.28 0.74 -10.74
C THR A 163 32.42 2.25 -10.79
N TRP A 164 31.51 2.98 -11.46
CA TRP A 164 31.59 4.44 -11.62
C TRP A 164 31.77 5.19 -10.31
N ALA A 165 31.01 4.84 -9.27
CA ALA A 165 31.14 5.51 -7.98
C ALA A 165 32.54 5.36 -7.36
N ALA A 166 33.16 4.19 -7.51
CA ALA A 166 34.51 3.94 -7.03
C ALA A 166 35.56 4.65 -7.90
N GLU A 167 35.38 4.66 -9.22
CA GLU A 167 36.27 5.32 -10.17
C GLU A 167 36.25 6.86 -9.98
N ILE A 168 35.07 7.46 -9.81
CA ILE A 168 34.90 8.88 -9.49
C ILE A 168 35.65 9.22 -8.19
N ALA A 169 35.46 8.43 -7.13
CA ALA A 169 36.13 8.64 -5.86
C ALA A 169 37.67 8.48 -5.95
N GLU A 170 38.15 7.53 -6.76
CA GLU A 170 39.59 7.34 -7.02
C GLU A 170 40.19 8.51 -7.81
N MET A 171 39.47 9.02 -8.82
CA MET A 171 39.87 10.19 -9.58
C MET A 171 39.97 11.43 -8.69
N ARG A 172 38.98 11.63 -7.80
CA ARG A 172 39.00 12.69 -6.79
C ARG A 172 40.22 12.60 -5.90
N SER A 173 40.48 11.42 -5.34
CA SER A 173 41.65 11.19 -4.49
C SER A 173 42.96 11.44 -5.24
N THR A 174 43.02 11.13 -6.54
CA THR A 174 44.22 11.32 -7.36
C THR A 174 44.50 12.81 -7.61
N LEU A 175 43.47 13.59 -7.94
CA LEU A 175 43.59 15.04 -8.13
C LEU A 175 43.96 15.74 -6.83
N ASP A 176 43.31 15.40 -5.72
CA ASP A 176 43.59 15.98 -4.40
C ASP A 176 45.02 15.68 -3.91
N ALA A 177 45.58 14.51 -4.27
CA ALA A 177 46.95 14.13 -3.94
C ALA A 177 48.01 14.80 -4.82
N ASN A 178 47.64 15.30 -6.00
CA ASN A 178 48.54 15.88 -7.00
C ASN A 178 48.06 17.28 -7.45
N PRO A 179 47.98 18.27 -6.54
CA PRO A 179 47.54 19.60 -6.91
C PRO A 179 48.54 20.29 -7.83
N VAL A 180 48.04 20.98 -8.86
CA VAL A 180 48.84 21.86 -9.73
C VAL A 180 48.66 23.30 -9.24
N ALA A 181 49.76 24.01 -9.00
CA ALA A 181 49.68 25.39 -8.50
C ALA A 181 49.33 26.39 -9.62
N GLU A 182 48.68 27.49 -9.25
CA GLU A 182 48.34 28.55 -10.21
C GLU A 182 49.62 29.10 -10.88
N GLY A 183 49.61 29.17 -12.21
CA GLY A 183 50.76 29.59 -13.02
C GLY A 183 51.74 28.47 -13.38
N GLU A 184 51.55 27.25 -12.88
CA GLU A 184 52.28 26.08 -13.37
C GLU A 184 51.71 25.55 -14.69
N ALA A 185 52.56 24.92 -15.49
CA ALA A 185 52.13 24.30 -16.74
C ALA A 185 51.11 23.18 -16.44
N GLY A 186 49.94 23.25 -17.06
CA GLY A 186 48.86 22.27 -16.86
C GLY A 186 47.81 22.70 -15.84
N TYR A 187 47.94 23.87 -15.20
CA TYR A 187 46.94 24.37 -14.24
C TYR A 187 45.53 24.45 -14.84
N ASP A 188 45.38 24.97 -16.05
CA ASP A 188 44.08 25.09 -16.72
C ASP A 188 43.43 23.71 -16.98
N ALA A 189 44.24 22.71 -17.34
CA ALA A 189 43.75 21.35 -17.54
C ALA A 189 43.35 20.68 -16.23
N TYR A 190 44.14 20.89 -15.16
CA TYR A 190 43.80 20.43 -13.81
C TYR A 190 42.47 21.03 -13.32
N GLN A 191 42.25 22.33 -13.57
CA GLN A 191 40.99 22.99 -13.21
C GLN A 191 39.80 22.46 -14.03
N ALA A 192 39.99 22.19 -15.32
CA ALA A 192 38.95 21.56 -16.14
C ALA A 192 38.57 20.18 -15.59
N GLN A 193 39.56 19.32 -15.30
CA GLN A 193 39.33 18.00 -14.72
C GLN A 193 38.62 18.06 -13.35
N LEU A 194 38.95 19.04 -12.51
CA LEU A 194 38.23 19.26 -11.25
C LEU A 194 36.77 19.67 -11.46
N SER A 195 36.49 20.47 -12.50
CA SER A 195 35.13 20.87 -12.85
C SER A 195 34.32 19.68 -13.35
N ASP A 196 34.85 18.96 -14.34
CA ASP A 196 34.20 17.78 -14.93
C ASP A 196 33.92 16.71 -13.86
N LEU A 197 34.89 16.49 -12.95
CA LEU A 197 34.71 15.56 -11.84
C LEU A 197 33.64 16.02 -10.85
N ALA A 198 33.56 17.32 -10.57
CA ALA A 198 32.52 17.85 -9.68
C ALA A 198 31.11 17.70 -10.29
N GLU A 199 30.98 17.82 -11.61
CA GLU A 199 29.74 17.57 -12.35
C GLU A 199 29.34 16.09 -12.27
N ALA A 200 30.27 15.17 -12.50
CA ALA A 200 30.04 13.73 -12.33
C ALA A 200 29.69 13.34 -10.88
N GLU A 201 30.35 13.94 -9.88
CA GLU A 201 30.03 13.73 -8.46
C GLU A 201 28.60 14.19 -8.13
N ALA A 202 28.16 15.33 -8.69
CA ALA A 202 26.81 15.82 -8.52
C ALA A 202 25.78 14.89 -9.21
N ALA A 203 26.04 14.48 -10.45
CA ALA A 203 25.19 13.54 -11.18
C ALA A 203 25.06 12.19 -10.45
N LEU A 204 26.16 11.69 -9.87
CA LEU A 204 26.14 10.47 -9.05
C LEU A 204 25.26 10.63 -7.80
N GLN A 205 25.35 11.78 -7.12
CA GLN A 205 24.52 12.06 -5.94
C GLN A 205 23.03 12.11 -6.31
N ASP A 206 22.69 12.77 -7.42
CA ASP A 206 21.32 12.86 -7.91
C ASP A 206 20.78 11.47 -8.29
N ALA A 207 21.56 10.67 -9.02
CA ALA A 207 21.17 9.30 -9.38
C ALA A 207 20.97 8.39 -8.15
N LEU A 208 21.82 8.52 -7.13
CA LEU A 208 21.66 7.77 -5.88
C LEU A 208 20.44 8.23 -5.07
N ALA A 209 20.16 9.53 -5.06
CA ALA A 209 18.97 10.07 -4.40
C ALA A 209 17.69 9.57 -5.08
N ASP A 210 17.62 9.65 -6.41
CA ASP A 210 16.47 9.16 -7.18
C ASP A 210 16.31 7.64 -7.07
N LYS A 211 17.42 6.88 -7.03
CA LYS A 211 17.38 5.43 -6.79
C LYS A 211 16.75 5.10 -5.44
N ALA A 212 17.09 5.84 -4.38
CA ALA A 212 16.48 5.64 -3.07
C ALA A 212 14.98 5.96 -3.06
N VAL A 213 14.56 6.97 -3.82
CA VAL A 213 13.13 7.29 -4.01
C VAL A 213 12.43 6.18 -4.78
N LEU A 214 13.05 5.65 -5.84
CA LEU A 214 12.54 4.51 -6.61
C LEU A 214 12.35 3.28 -5.71
N ASP A 215 13.36 2.91 -4.93
CA ASP A 215 13.30 1.75 -4.02
C ASP A 215 12.16 1.88 -3.01
N GLN A 216 11.96 3.09 -2.46
CA GLN A 216 10.85 3.34 -1.54
C GLN A 216 9.49 3.30 -2.25
N ALA A 217 9.41 3.80 -3.49
CA ALA A 217 8.19 3.76 -4.29
C ALA A 217 7.80 2.32 -4.65
N GLU A 218 8.78 1.45 -4.95
CA GLU A 218 8.54 0.02 -5.20
C GLU A 218 7.96 -0.70 -3.98
N ILE A 219 8.52 -0.44 -2.79
CA ILE A 219 7.99 -0.97 -1.53
C ILE A 219 6.56 -0.48 -1.30
N THR A 220 6.32 0.82 -1.45
CA THR A 220 5.01 1.44 -1.21
C THR A 220 3.96 0.90 -2.17
N SER A 221 4.31 0.76 -3.46
CA SER A 221 3.44 0.18 -4.48
C SER A 221 3.10 -1.29 -4.15
N ALA A 222 4.08 -2.10 -3.75
CA ALA A 222 3.84 -3.49 -3.37
C ALA A 222 2.93 -3.62 -2.13
N GLU A 223 3.09 -2.76 -1.13
CA GLU A 223 2.22 -2.72 0.05
C GLU A 223 0.78 -2.31 -0.31
N ALA A 224 0.63 -1.30 -1.18
CA ALA A 224 -0.68 -0.86 -1.65
C ALA A 224 -1.38 -1.93 -2.51
N GLU A 225 -0.65 -2.62 -3.38
CA GLU A 225 -1.16 -3.77 -4.14
C GLU A 225 -1.66 -4.90 -3.23
N ALA A 226 -0.93 -5.20 -2.16
CA ALA A 226 -1.35 -6.18 -1.16
C ALA A 226 -2.66 -5.75 -0.46
N ALA A 227 -2.81 -4.46 -0.16
CA ALA A 227 -4.00 -3.89 0.49
C ALA A 227 -5.25 -3.92 -0.40
N ILE A 228 -5.10 -4.03 -1.72
CA ILE A 228 -6.21 -4.15 -2.68
C ILE A 228 -6.44 -5.58 -3.18
N SER A 229 -5.69 -6.54 -2.65
CA SER A 229 -5.75 -7.95 -3.05
C SER A 229 -7.15 -8.58 -2.86
N ASP A 230 -7.36 -9.72 -3.52
CA ASP A 230 -8.57 -10.54 -3.36
C ASP A 230 -8.83 -10.93 -1.91
N GLU A 231 -7.75 -11.16 -1.14
CA GLU A 231 -7.86 -11.46 0.29
C GLU A 231 -8.29 -10.22 1.07
N ALA A 232 -7.71 -9.05 0.79
CA ALA A 232 -8.15 -7.81 1.44
C ALA A 232 -9.62 -7.48 1.14
N LEU A 233 -10.07 -7.68 -0.10
CA LEU A 233 -11.49 -7.53 -0.45
C LEU A 233 -12.37 -8.53 0.31
N ARG A 234 -11.91 -9.77 0.42
CA ARG A 234 -12.59 -10.83 1.17
C ARG A 234 -12.75 -10.46 2.65
N GLU A 235 -11.67 -10.01 3.28
CA GLU A 235 -11.67 -9.53 4.66
C GLU A 235 -12.61 -8.35 4.85
N ALA A 236 -12.61 -7.38 3.94
CA ALA A 236 -13.52 -6.24 3.97
C ALA A 236 -14.99 -6.67 3.91
N LEU A 237 -15.33 -7.66 3.08
CA LEU A 237 -16.70 -8.22 3.00
C LEU A 237 -17.11 -8.97 4.27
N VAL A 238 -16.19 -9.74 4.86
CA VAL A 238 -16.41 -10.43 6.14
C VAL A 238 -16.66 -9.42 7.25
N ALA A 239 -15.79 -8.42 7.38
CA ALA A 239 -15.93 -7.35 8.36
C ALA A 239 -17.25 -6.59 8.16
N ALA A 240 -17.61 -6.27 6.92
CA ALA A 240 -18.88 -5.62 6.57
C ALA A 240 -20.08 -6.46 7.02
N HIS A 241 -20.05 -7.77 6.80
CA HIS A 241 -21.13 -8.68 7.21
C HIS A 241 -21.26 -8.72 8.74
N ASN A 242 -20.14 -8.91 9.42
CA ASN A 242 -20.06 -9.11 10.86
C ASN A 242 -20.37 -7.83 11.66
N ALA A 243 -20.21 -6.65 11.06
CA ALA A 243 -20.50 -5.34 11.69
C ALA A 243 -21.97 -5.14 12.11
N THR A 244 -22.90 -6.00 11.68
CA THR A 244 -24.35 -5.82 11.97
C THR A 244 -24.95 -6.83 12.92
N GLY A 245 -24.11 -7.58 13.65
CA GLY A 245 -24.58 -8.56 14.64
C GLY A 245 -25.33 -9.74 14.03
N ASN A 246 -25.19 -9.96 12.72
CA ASN A 246 -25.61 -11.19 12.08
C ASN A 246 -24.71 -12.36 12.53
N ALA A 247 -25.13 -13.60 12.22
CA ALA A 247 -24.28 -14.77 12.41
C ALA A 247 -22.92 -14.53 11.72
N PRO A 248 -21.80 -14.61 12.47
CA PRO A 248 -20.50 -14.26 11.93
C PRO A 248 -20.12 -15.22 10.80
N ILE A 249 -19.50 -14.66 9.76
CA ILE A 249 -18.87 -15.40 8.68
C ILE A 249 -17.35 -15.22 8.74
N THR A 250 -16.63 -16.08 8.05
CA THR A 250 -15.18 -16.05 7.88
C THR A 250 -14.81 -15.87 6.40
N THR A 251 -13.53 -15.68 6.11
CA THR A 251 -13.02 -15.58 4.75
C THR A 251 -13.36 -16.83 3.92
N ALA A 252 -13.35 -18.02 4.54
CA ALA A 252 -13.75 -19.27 3.89
C ALA A 252 -15.21 -19.31 3.41
N ASP A 253 -16.08 -18.48 3.98
CA ASP A 253 -17.49 -18.38 3.60
C ASP A 253 -17.72 -17.42 2.42
N VAL A 254 -16.70 -16.67 2.00
CA VAL A 254 -16.77 -15.73 0.88
C VAL A 254 -16.30 -16.42 -0.40
N THR A 255 -17.29 -16.83 -1.19
CA THR A 255 -17.10 -17.54 -2.46
C THR A 255 -16.52 -16.64 -3.57
N PRO A 256 -15.88 -17.22 -4.59
CA PRO A 256 -15.43 -16.48 -5.78
C PRO A 256 -16.55 -15.70 -6.49
N GLU A 257 -17.78 -16.25 -6.50
CA GLU A 257 -18.95 -15.58 -7.08
C GLU A 257 -19.33 -14.33 -6.28
N MET A 258 -19.19 -14.37 -4.95
CA MET A 258 -19.41 -13.20 -4.09
C MET A 258 -18.35 -12.12 -4.32
N LEU A 259 -17.08 -12.50 -4.51
CA LEU A 259 -16.01 -11.55 -4.86
C LEU A 259 -16.26 -10.93 -6.24
N THR A 260 -16.59 -11.75 -7.23
CA THR A 260 -16.93 -11.28 -8.59
C THR A 260 -18.10 -10.32 -8.56
N TYR A 261 -19.15 -10.66 -7.80
CA TYR A 261 -20.28 -9.77 -7.60
C TYR A 261 -19.85 -8.47 -6.91
N ALA A 262 -19.07 -8.53 -5.83
CA ALA A 262 -18.60 -7.35 -5.13
C ALA A 262 -17.79 -6.41 -6.03
N ARG A 263 -16.82 -6.93 -6.81
CA ARG A 263 -16.07 -6.14 -7.80
C ARG A 263 -16.98 -5.45 -8.80
N SER A 264 -17.95 -6.19 -9.36
CA SER A 264 -18.90 -5.62 -10.31
C SER A 264 -19.72 -4.45 -9.73
N GLN A 265 -20.06 -4.51 -8.43
CA GLN A 265 -20.82 -3.45 -7.78
C GLN A 265 -19.93 -2.27 -7.40
N LEU A 266 -18.68 -2.54 -7.03
CA LEU A 266 -17.69 -1.54 -6.65
C LEU A 266 -16.98 -0.90 -7.85
N GLN A 267 -17.22 -1.38 -9.07
CA GLN A 267 -16.61 -0.89 -10.31
C GLN A 267 -15.08 -1.05 -10.31
N LEU A 268 -14.62 -2.17 -9.75
CA LEU A 268 -13.23 -2.63 -9.74
C LEU A 268 -12.97 -3.58 -10.92
#